data_AF-A0A936WME2-F1
#
_entry.id   AF-A0A936WME2-F1
#
_cell.length_a   1.000
_cell.length_b   1.000
_cell.length_c   1.000
_cell.angle_alpha   90.00
_cell.angle_beta   90.00
_cell.angle_gamma   90.00
#
_symmetry.space_group_name_H-M   'P 1'
#
loop_
_entity.id
_entity.type
_entity.pdbx_description
1 polymer ?
#
loop_
_entity_poly.entity_id
_entity_poly.type
_entity_poly.pdbx_seq_one_letter_code
_entity_poly.pdbx_strand_id
1 'polypeptide(L)'
;MKFLRLLLALALLFPATGVRLFAAGEGDGLSLDDLGFKADQLKSDPAAQATLHKRSKMLKTHQILGLVTAVPMLASVMTASGAAEGTDSKRDLHKNLGITTGVLYFTTASFSLLAPEGEAKKSAGATKIHKGLAWIHFPAMVIAPILGYQAYQQRDKGEDVHGAAKHHATVAGVGAAAYFLSMAVMVFNF
;
A
#
# COMPACT_ATOMS: atom_id res chain seq x y z
N MET A 1 19.86 35.39 28.93
CA MET A 1 21.25 34.86 28.87
C MET A 1 21.61 33.96 30.07
N LYS A 2 20.74 33.03 30.49
CA LYS A 2 21.03 32.10 31.61
C LYS A 2 20.85 30.61 31.27
N PHE A 3 20.35 30.26 30.09
CA PHE A 3 20.19 28.85 29.67
C PHE A 3 21.39 28.29 28.88
N LEU A 4 22.32 29.14 28.43
CA LEU A 4 23.50 28.70 27.66
C LEU A 4 24.68 28.25 28.56
N ARG A 5 24.60 28.43 29.89
CA ARG A 5 25.67 28.05 30.82
C ARG A 5 25.46 26.71 31.52
N LEU A 6 24.32 26.04 31.31
CA LEU A 6 24.06 24.73 31.90
C LEU A 6 24.47 23.55 30.99
N LEU A 7 24.71 23.80 29.69
CA LEU A 7 25.17 22.79 28.74
C LEU A 7 26.70 22.61 28.72
N LEU A 8 27.47 23.45 29.42
CA LEU A 8 28.94 23.40 29.42
C LEU A 8 29.55 22.77 30.68
N ALA A 9 28.73 22.22 31.59
CA ALA A 9 29.18 21.63 32.85
C ALA A 9 28.92 20.11 32.96
N LEU A 10 28.65 19.42 31.84
CA LEU A 10 28.51 17.95 31.82
C LEU A 10 29.42 17.27 30.78
N ALA A 11 30.43 17.98 30.26
CA ALA A 11 31.38 17.44 29.29
C ALA A 11 32.75 17.05 29.90
N LEU A 12 32.90 17.05 31.23
CA LEU A 12 34.19 16.85 31.91
C LEU A 12 34.25 15.63 32.85
N LEU A 13 33.34 14.66 32.73
CA LEU A 13 33.34 13.45 33.59
C LEU A 13 33.27 12.12 32.83
N PHE A 14 33.61 12.09 31.56
CA PHE A 14 33.86 10.82 30.86
C PHE A 14 35.33 10.80 30.41
N PRO A 15 36.17 9.89 30.93
CA PRO A 15 37.47 9.65 30.32
C PRO A 15 37.21 9.18 28.90
N ALA A 16 37.88 9.80 27.94
CA ALA A 16 37.88 9.38 26.55
C ALA A 16 38.37 7.92 26.50
N THR A 17 37.45 6.97 26.55
CA THR A 17 37.68 5.61 26.07
C THR A 17 37.87 5.78 24.57
N GLY A 18 39.12 5.94 24.18
CA GLY A 18 39.53 5.98 22.79
C GLY A 18 38.90 4.80 22.09
N VAL A 19 38.01 5.09 21.15
CA VAL A 19 37.77 4.18 20.04
C VAL A 19 39.15 4.04 19.40
N ARG A 20 39.85 2.96 19.74
CA ARG A 20 40.97 2.51 18.93
C ARG A 20 40.35 2.24 17.58
N LEU A 21 40.59 3.16 16.64
CA LEU A 21 40.53 2.87 15.22
C LEU A 21 41.25 1.53 15.08
N PHE A 22 40.52 0.46 14.79
CA PHE A 22 41.17 -0.76 14.33
C PHE A 22 41.91 -0.32 13.07
N ALA A 23 43.23 -0.19 13.20
CA ALA A 23 44.09 -0.12 12.04
C ALA A 23 43.78 -1.38 11.24
N ALA A 24 43.10 -1.20 10.11
CA ALA A 24 43.04 -2.23 9.09
C ALA A 24 44.50 -2.58 8.81
N GLY A 25 44.92 -3.79 9.18
CA GLY A 25 46.24 -4.26 8.83
C GLY A 25 46.44 -4.12 7.33
N GLU A 26 47.65 -3.78 6.91
CA GLU A 26 48.11 -3.88 5.52
C GLU A 26 48.13 -5.35 5.08
N GLY A 27 46.95 -5.95 4.99
CA GLY A 27 46.70 -7.16 4.22
C GLY A 27 46.00 -6.73 2.95
N ASP A 28 46.45 -7.26 1.81
CA ASP A 28 45.83 -7.11 0.51
C ASP A 28 44.30 -7.23 0.67
N GLY A 29 43.58 -6.12 0.45
CA GLY A 29 42.17 -6.04 0.79
C GLY A 29 41.40 -7.05 -0.05
N LEU A 30 40.60 -7.91 0.59
CA LEU A 30 39.72 -8.86 -0.11
C LEU A 30 38.96 -8.13 -1.23
N SER A 31 39.22 -8.54 -2.47
CA SER A 31 38.57 -8.02 -3.66
C SER A 31 37.27 -8.78 -3.94
N LEU A 32 36.39 -8.21 -4.77
CA LEU A 32 35.17 -8.91 -5.20
C LEU A 32 35.50 -10.14 -6.07
N ASP A 33 36.64 -10.11 -6.76
CA ASP A 33 37.19 -11.26 -7.48
C ASP A 33 37.55 -12.40 -6.51
N ASP A 34 38.05 -12.10 -5.30
CA ASP A 34 38.33 -13.10 -4.24
C ASP A 34 37.06 -13.75 -3.67
N LEU A 35 35.90 -13.10 -3.83
CA LEU A 35 34.57 -13.63 -3.51
C LEU A 35 33.92 -14.37 -4.69
N GLY A 36 34.63 -14.51 -5.81
CA GLY A 36 34.17 -15.19 -7.02
C GLY A 36 33.30 -14.35 -7.95
N PHE A 37 33.21 -13.03 -7.75
CA PHE A 37 32.50 -12.12 -8.65
C PHE A 37 33.47 -11.53 -9.66
N LYS A 38 33.30 -11.86 -10.94
CA LYS A 38 34.11 -11.30 -12.02
C LYS A 38 33.69 -9.87 -12.34
N ALA A 39 34.63 -9.02 -12.75
CA ALA A 39 34.39 -7.62 -13.12
C ALA A 39 33.27 -7.39 -14.17
N ASP A 40 33.03 -8.35 -15.07
CA ASP A 40 31.94 -8.31 -16.05
C ASP A 40 30.54 -8.52 -15.42
N GLN A 41 30.46 -9.28 -14.33
CA GLN A 41 29.22 -9.46 -13.55
C GLN A 41 28.88 -8.26 -12.66
N LEU A 42 29.87 -7.40 -12.40
CA LEU A 42 29.73 -6.19 -11.58
C LEU A 42 29.37 -4.96 -12.41
N LYS A 43 29.27 -5.10 -13.73
CA LYS A 43 28.96 -3.99 -14.62
C LYS A 43 27.49 -3.57 -14.43
N SER A 44 27.28 -2.47 -13.71
CA SER A 44 25.96 -1.88 -13.55
C SER A 44 25.41 -1.44 -14.91
N ASP A 45 24.18 -1.80 -15.24
CA ASP A 45 23.41 -1.17 -16.32
C ASP A 45 22.62 0.03 -15.75
N PRO A 46 22.99 1.28 -16.09
CA PRO A 46 22.27 2.46 -15.61
C PRO A 46 20.79 2.48 -16.03
N ALA A 47 20.45 1.91 -17.20
CA ALA A 47 19.08 1.89 -17.70
C ALA A 47 18.20 0.90 -16.91
N ALA A 48 18.71 -0.31 -16.65
CA ALA A 48 18.05 -1.27 -15.76
C ALA A 48 17.88 -0.70 -14.35
N GLN A 49 18.92 -0.05 -13.80
CA GLN A 49 18.85 0.55 -12.46
C GLN A 49 17.81 1.66 -12.38
N ALA A 50 17.73 2.53 -13.38
CA ALA A 50 16.71 3.58 -13.47
C ALA A 50 15.28 3.00 -13.53
N THR A 51 15.10 1.91 -14.28
CA THR A 51 13.82 1.20 -14.39
C THR A 51 13.40 0.59 -13.05
N LEU A 52 14.32 -0.11 -12.37
CA LEU A 52 14.07 -0.70 -11.05
C LEU A 52 13.76 0.36 -9.98
N HIS A 53 14.46 1.50 -10.02
CA HIS A 53 14.21 2.61 -9.11
C HIS A 53 12.81 3.21 -9.33
N LYS A 54 12.42 3.45 -10.59
CA LYS A 54 11.08 3.95 -10.94
C LYS A 54 9.99 2.97 -10.52
N ARG A 55 10.16 1.68 -10.81
CA ARG A 55 9.23 0.62 -10.39
C ARG A 55 9.06 0.59 -8.87
N SER A 56 10.17 0.56 -8.14
CA SER A 56 10.18 0.53 -6.67
C SER A 56 9.44 1.74 -6.08
N LYS A 57 9.68 2.94 -6.63
CA LYS A 57 8.98 4.16 -6.23
C LYS A 57 7.47 4.04 -6.42
N MET A 58 7.03 3.60 -7.61
CA MET A 58 5.60 3.45 -7.90
C MET A 58 4.92 2.40 -7.03
N LEU A 59 5.54 1.24 -6.82
CA LEU A 59 5.00 0.18 -5.96
C LEU A 59 4.96 0.59 -4.48
N LYS A 60 5.95 1.35 -4.01
CA LYS A 60 5.91 1.93 -2.66
C LYS A 60 4.77 2.94 -2.53
N THR A 61 4.55 3.77 -3.54
CA THR A 61 3.39 4.67 -3.57
C THR A 61 2.07 3.91 -3.59
N HIS A 62 1.95 2.83 -4.37
CA HIS A 62 0.79 1.94 -4.35
C HIS A 62 0.53 1.38 -2.94
N GLN A 63 1.56 0.90 -2.25
CA GLN A 63 1.43 0.36 -0.90
C GLN A 63 0.96 1.41 0.11
N ILE A 64 1.56 2.61 0.08
CA ILE A 64 1.19 3.72 0.98
C ILE A 64 -0.26 4.16 0.70
N LEU A 65 -0.61 4.39 -0.56
CA LEU A 65 -1.97 4.78 -0.91
C LEU A 65 -2.99 3.66 -0.66
N GLY A 66 -2.57 2.40 -0.71
CA GLY A 66 -3.38 1.27 -0.24
C GLY A 66 -3.76 1.43 1.24
N LEU A 67 -2.79 1.69 2.10
CA LEU A 67 -3.07 1.96 3.52
C LEU A 67 -3.98 3.19 3.73
N VAL A 68 -3.80 4.24 2.93
CA VAL A 68 -4.69 5.42 2.98
C VAL A 68 -6.11 5.08 2.53
N THR A 69 -6.27 4.30 1.45
CA THR A 69 -7.56 3.87 0.90
C THR A 69 -8.35 3.00 1.89
N ALA A 70 -7.65 2.19 2.69
CA ALA A 70 -8.25 1.32 3.70
C ALA A 70 -9.11 2.07 4.72
N VAL A 71 -8.77 3.31 5.06
CA VAL A 71 -9.48 4.10 6.09
C VAL A 71 -10.92 4.42 5.67
N PRO A 72 -11.20 5.13 4.56
CA PRO A 72 -12.56 5.38 4.12
C PRO A 72 -13.27 4.08 3.68
N MET A 73 -12.53 3.07 3.21
CA MET A 73 -13.12 1.78 2.88
C MET A 73 -13.71 1.11 4.12
N LEU A 74 -12.94 1.01 5.20
CA LEU A 74 -13.41 0.45 6.47
C LEU A 74 -14.59 1.27 7.02
N ALA A 75 -14.50 2.59 6.99
CA ALA A 75 -15.60 3.46 7.40
C ALA A 75 -16.87 3.19 6.56
N SER A 76 -16.75 3.03 5.24
CA SER A 76 -17.89 2.73 4.37
C SER A 76 -18.57 1.40 4.72
N VAL A 77 -17.77 0.38 5.10
CA VAL A 77 -18.28 -0.91 5.58
C VAL A 77 -19.01 -0.74 6.91
N MET A 78 -18.44 0.03 7.84
CA MET A 78 -19.07 0.29 9.15
C MET A 78 -20.38 1.09 9.05
N THR A 79 -20.53 1.95 8.04
CA THR A 79 -21.77 2.72 7.84
C THR A 79 -22.81 2.01 6.98
N ALA A 80 -22.55 0.78 6.50
CA ALA A 80 -23.38 0.10 5.52
C ALA A 80 -24.81 -0.20 6.01
N SER A 81 -24.98 -0.69 7.25
CA SER A 81 -26.31 -0.94 7.84
C SER A 81 -27.13 0.35 7.97
N GLY A 82 -26.47 1.43 8.36
CA GLY A 82 -27.06 2.76 8.41
C GLY A 82 -27.55 3.27 7.05
N ALA A 83 -26.91 2.87 5.95
CA ALA A 83 -27.36 3.21 4.60
C ALA A 83 -28.54 2.36 4.13
N ALA A 84 -28.62 1.10 4.57
CA ALA A 84 -29.68 0.18 4.19
C ALA A 84 -31.01 0.48 4.90
N GLU A 85 -30.97 0.80 6.19
CA GLU A 85 -32.16 0.90 7.05
C GLU A 85 -32.36 2.30 7.67
N GLY A 86 -31.39 3.20 7.48
CA GLY A 86 -31.37 4.49 8.16
C GLY A 86 -31.93 5.66 7.35
N THR A 87 -31.59 6.86 7.82
CA THR A 87 -32.01 8.14 7.23
C THR A 87 -31.22 8.48 5.97
N ASP A 88 -31.70 9.46 5.21
CA ASP A 88 -31.01 9.98 4.02
C ASP A 88 -29.59 10.45 4.34
N SER A 89 -29.38 11.09 5.50
CA SER A 89 -28.04 11.50 5.95
C SER A 89 -27.08 10.31 6.14
N LYS A 90 -27.56 9.16 6.66
CA LYS A 90 -26.74 7.95 6.79
C LYS A 90 -26.42 7.33 5.42
N ARG A 91 -27.40 7.36 4.50
CA ARG A 91 -27.22 6.92 3.11
C ARG A 91 -26.18 7.80 2.39
N ASP A 92 -26.25 9.12 2.56
CA ASP A 92 -25.31 10.07 1.99
C ASP A 92 -23.90 9.93 2.57
N LEU A 93 -23.77 9.69 3.88
CA LEU A 93 -22.49 9.42 4.50
C LEU A 93 -21.82 8.18 3.87
N HIS A 94 -22.55 7.07 3.77
CA HIS A 94 -22.03 5.85 3.15
C HIS A 94 -21.68 6.06 1.66
N LYS A 95 -22.53 6.76 0.90
CA LYS A 95 -22.26 7.15 -0.49
C LYS A 95 -20.95 7.94 -0.62
N ASN A 96 -20.77 8.97 0.21
CA ASN A 96 -19.59 9.83 0.15
C ASN A 96 -18.31 9.08 0.55
N LEU A 97 -18.38 8.21 1.55
CA LEU A 97 -17.28 7.30 1.91
C LEU A 97 -16.96 6.32 0.78
N GLY A 98 -17.98 5.77 0.13
CA GLY A 98 -17.83 4.89 -1.03
C GLY A 98 -17.17 5.58 -2.22
N ILE A 99 -17.60 6.80 -2.57
CA ILE A 99 -17.00 7.63 -3.63
C ILE A 99 -15.54 7.94 -3.30
N THR A 100 -15.27 8.39 -2.07
CA THR A 100 -13.91 8.68 -1.61
C THR A 100 -13.01 7.46 -1.71
N THR A 101 -13.53 6.30 -1.29
CA THR A 101 -12.84 5.01 -1.41
C THR A 101 -12.55 4.67 -2.86
N GLY A 102 -13.54 4.82 -3.76
CA GLY A 102 -13.37 4.54 -5.19
C GLY A 102 -12.26 5.39 -5.83
N VAL A 103 -12.28 6.70 -5.59
CA VAL A 103 -11.25 7.63 -6.11
C VAL A 103 -9.85 7.24 -5.61
N LEU A 104 -9.70 7.02 -4.31
CA LEU A 104 -8.42 6.61 -3.72
C LEU A 104 -7.97 5.24 -4.22
N TYR A 105 -8.90 4.30 -4.37
CA TYR A 105 -8.62 2.96 -4.85
C TYR A 105 -8.10 2.97 -6.29
N PHE A 106 -8.78 3.67 -7.22
CA PHE A 106 -8.33 3.74 -8.62
C PHE A 106 -7.03 4.50 -8.77
N THR A 107 -6.82 5.54 -7.95
CA THR A 107 -5.52 6.23 -7.87
C THR A 107 -4.42 5.26 -7.40
N THR A 108 -4.68 4.52 -6.32
CA THR A 108 -3.78 3.46 -5.81
C THR A 108 -3.47 2.41 -6.88
N ALA A 109 -4.49 1.90 -7.57
CA ALA A 109 -4.36 0.88 -8.59
C ALA A 109 -3.51 1.35 -9.77
N SER A 110 -3.63 2.63 -10.18
CA SER A 110 -2.85 3.20 -11.28
C SER A 110 -1.33 3.08 -11.06
N PHE A 111 -0.85 3.24 -9.83
CA PHE A 111 0.57 3.10 -9.50
C PHE A 111 1.09 1.66 -9.65
N SER A 112 0.23 0.66 -9.49
CA SER A 112 0.60 -0.75 -9.70
C SER A 112 0.52 -1.11 -11.19
N LEU A 113 -0.55 -0.71 -11.87
CA LEU A 113 -0.81 -1.04 -13.28
C LEU A 113 0.17 -0.35 -14.24
N LEU A 114 0.59 0.87 -13.93
CA LEU A 114 1.49 1.65 -14.78
C LEU A 114 2.97 1.51 -14.37
N ALA A 115 3.29 0.71 -13.36
CA ALA A 115 4.67 0.50 -12.93
C ALA A 115 5.46 -0.22 -14.05
N PRO A 116 6.64 0.31 -14.47
CA PRO A 116 7.38 -0.29 -15.58
C PRO A 116 7.78 -1.72 -15.25
N GLU A 117 7.61 -2.62 -16.22
CA GLU A 117 8.11 -3.99 -16.14
C GLU A 117 9.60 -3.99 -16.51
N GLY A 118 10.43 -4.64 -15.69
CA GLY A 118 11.84 -4.91 -16.02
C GLY A 118 12.01 -6.35 -16.51
N GLU A 119 13.24 -6.85 -16.56
CA GLU A 119 13.54 -8.28 -16.67
C GLU A 119 12.99 -9.02 -15.43
N ALA A 120 11.68 -9.26 -15.42
CA ALA A 120 10.96 -9.59 -14.21
C ALA A 120 11.13 -11.09 -13.89
N LYS A 121 11.77 -11.38 -12.76
CA LYS A 121 11.59 -12.68 -12.10
C LYS A 121 10.09 -12.91 -11.84
N LYS A 122 9.63 -14.16 -11.97
CA LYS A 122 8.24 -14.55 -11.69
C LYS A 122 7.86 -14.11 -10.27
N SER A 123 6.63 -13.61 -10.11
CA SER A 123 6.08 -13.23 -8.80
C SER A 123 6.07 -14.45 -7.86
N ALA A 124 6.60 -14.28 -6.64
CA ALA A 124 6.73 -15.36 -5.64
C ALA A 124 6.21 -14.90 -4.26
N GLY A 125 6.02 -15.86 -3.34
CA GLY A 125 5.58 -15.62 -1.96
C GLY A 125 4.29 -14.78 -1.86
N ALA A 126 4.24 -13.89 -0.87
CA ALA A 126 3.16 -12.95 -0.63
C ALA A 126 2.70 -12.17 -1.88
N THR A 127 3.63 -11.79 -2.78
CA THR A 127 3.29 -11.05 -4.01
C THR A 127 2.44 -11.88 -4.96
N LYS A 128 2.68 -13.20 -5.05
CA LYS A 128 1.85 -14.10 -5.87
C LYS A 128 0.43 -14.20 -5.32
N ILE A 129 0.29 -14.27 -3.99
CA ILE A 129 -1.01 -14.33 -3.32
C ILE A 129 -1.77 -13.00 -3.47
N HIS A 130 -1.10 -11.86 -3.26
CA HIS A 130 -1.66 -10.52 -3.49
C HIS A 130 -2.21 -10.38 -4.92
N LYS A 131 -1.44 -10.80 -5.93
CA LYS A 131 -1.89 -10.79 -7.34
C LYS A 131 -3.11 -11.68 -7.57
N GLY A 132 -3.19 -12.83 -6.88
CA GLY A 132 -4.38 -13.68 -6.89
C GLY A 132 -5.60 -12.98 -6.30
N LEU A 133 -5.45 -12.34 -5.14
CA LEU A 133 -6.52 -11.57 -4.49
C LEU A 133 -6.91 -10.32 -5.29
N ALA A 134 -5.98 -9.74 -6.06
CA ALA A 134 -6.25 -8.61 -6.95
C ALA A 134 -7.27 -8.96 -8.05
N TRP A 135 -7.31 -10.21 -8.51
CA TRP A 135 -8.37 -10.69 -9.42
C TRP A 135 -9.75 -10.73 -8.79
N ILE A 136 -9.86 -10.61 -7.47
CA ILE A 136 -11.14 -10.54 -6.75
C ILE A 136 -11.44 -9.09 -6.38
N HIS A 137 -10.54 -8.41 -5.67
CA HIS A 137 -10.83 -7.08 -5.16
C HIS A 137 -10.90 -6.03 -6.29
N PHE A 138 -10.13 -6.16 -7.38
CA PHE A 138 -10.19 -5.18 -8.46
C PHE A 138 -11.54 -5.19 -9.22
N PRO A 139 -12.06 -6.32 -9.71
CA PRO A 139 -13.40 -6.34 -10.31
C PRO A 139 -14.50 -5.95 -9.33
N ALA A 140 -14.42 -6.37 -8.06
CA ALA A 140 -15.40 -5.98 -7.05
C ALA A 140 -15.43 -4.46 -6.83
N MET A 141 -14.26 -3.80 -6.82
CA MET A 141 -14.14 -2.34 -6.69
C MET A 141 -14.62 -1.56 -7.92
N VAL A 142 -14.78 -2.22 -9.07
CA VAL A 142 -15.45 -1.65 -10.25
C VAL A 142 -16.97 -1.84 -10.16
N ILE A 143 -17.42 -3.03 -9.78
CA ILE A 143 -18.84 -3.41 -9.81
C ILE A 143 -19.61 -2.80 -8.63
N ALA A 144 -19.05 -2.85 -7.42
CA ALA A 144 -19.76 -2.42 -6.20
C ALA A 144 -20.27 -0.97 -6.25
N PRO A 145 -19.48 0.04 -6.71
CA PRO A 145 -19.98 1.41 -6.82
C PRO A 145 -21.13 1.56 -7.83
N ILE A 146 -21.13 0.78 -8.91
CA ILE A 146 -22.21 0.78 -9.90
C ILE A 146 -23.50 0.26 -9.27
N LEU A 147 -23.43 -0.88 -8.59
CA LEU A 147 -24.58 -1.46 -7.88
C LEU A 147 -25.05 -0.54 -6.75
N GLY A 148 -24.12 0.11 -6.05
CA GLY A 148 -24.43 1.06 -4.98
C GLY A 148 -25.13 2.31 -5.49
N TYR A 149 -24.72 2.83 -6.65
CA TYR A 149 -25.41 3.92 -7.33
C TYR A 149 -26.84 3.53 -7.75
N GLN A 150 -27.02 2.34 -8.30
CA GLN A 150 -28.36 1.83 -8.64
C GLN A 150 -29.25 1.70 -7.39
N ALA A 151 -28.72 1.15 -6.30
CA ALA A 151 -29.43 1.05 -5.03
C ALA A 151 -29.80 2.43 -4.48
N TYR A 152 -28.89 3.40 -4.56
CA TYR A 152 -29.15 4.79 -4.17
C TYR A 152 -30.30 5.39 -4.98
N GLN A 153 -30.27 5.27 -6.31
CA GLN A 153 -31.32 5.79 -7.20
C GLN A 153 -32.69 5.16 -6.97
N GLN A 154 -32.75 3.85 -6.67
CA GLN A 154 -34.01 3.17 -6.33
C GLN A 154 -34.59 3.74 -5.04
N ARG A 155 -33.78 3.87 -3.99
CA ARG A 155 -34.23 4.43 -2.71
C ARG A 155 -34.62 5.90 -2.79
N ASP A 156 -33.94 6.69 -3.62
CA ASP A 156 -34.26 8.11 -3.85
C ASP A 156 -35.65 8.28 -4.50
N LYS A 157 -36.09 7.31 -5.28
CA LYS A 157 -37.45 7.24 -5.85
C LYS A 157 -38.50 6.69 -4.88
N GLY A 158 -38.11 6.32 -3.66
CA GLY A 158 -38.98 5.63 -2.71
C GLY A 158 -39.24 4.15 -3.05
N GLU A 159 -38.44 3.55 -3.94
CA GLU A 159 -38.53 2.12 -4.27
C GLU A 159 -37.69 1.28 -3.30
N ASP A 160 -38.11 0.03 -3.09
CA ASP A 160 -37.26 -0.98 -2.49
C ASP A 160 -36.10 -1.34 -3.42
N VAL A 161 -34.94 -1.66 -2.84
CA VAL A 161 -33.77 -2.06 -3.65
C VAL A 161 -34.07 -3.38 -4.37
N HIS A 162 -33.91 -3.41 -5.70
CA HIS A 162 -34.26 -4.56 -6.55
C HIS A 162 -33.28 -4.81 -7.70
N GLY A 163 -33.46 -5.94 -8.38
CA GLY A 163 -32.57 -6.39 -9.46
C GLY A 163 -31.13 -6.59 -8.99
N ALA A 164 -30.17 -6.23 -9.84
CA ALA A 164 -28.74 -6.38 -9.56
C ALA A 164 -28.27 -5.55 -8.34
N ALA A 165 -28.95 -4.43 -8.04
CA ALA A 165 -28.59 -3.54 -6.94
C ALA A 165 -28.65 -4.24 -5.57
N LYS A 166 -29.49 -5.28 -5.42
CA LYS A 166 -29.56 -6.12 -4.20
C LYS A 166 -28.22 -6.78 -3.86
N HIS A 167 -27.33 -6.97 -4.84
CA HIS A 167 -26.03 -7.59 -4.64
C HIS A 167 -24.92 -6.61 -4.23
N HIS A 168 -25.21 -5.30 -4.12
CA HIS A 168 -24.20 -4.31 -3.73
C HIS A 168 -23.45 -4.72 -2.46
N ALA A 169 -24.17 -5.03 -1.37
CA ALA A 169 -23.56 -5.41 -0.10
C ALA A 169 -22.67 -6.66 -0.20
N THR A 170 -23.13 -7.67 -0.94
CA THR A 170 -22.36 -8.91 -1.15
C THR A 170 -21.07 -8.63 -1.94
N VAL A 171 -21.17 -7.92 -3.06
CA VAL A 171 -20.01 -7.62 -3.92
C VAL A 171 -19.02 -6.70 -3.19
N ALA A 172 -19.53 -5.66 -2.50
CA ALA A 172 -18.71 -4.76 -1.69
C ALA A 172 -18.02 -5.49 -0.55
N GLY A 173 -18.73 -6.39 0.16
CA GLY A 173 -18.17 -7.19 1.24
C GLY A 173 -17.06 -8.12 0.78
N VAL A 174 -17.27 -8.85 -0.33
CA VAL A 174 -16.24 -9.71 -0.94
C VAL A 174 -15.03 -8.88 -1.39
N GLY A 175 -15.28 -7.73 -2.03
CA GLY A 175 -14.22 -6.82 -2.46
C GLY A 175 -13.38 -6.29 -1.30
N ALA A 176 -14.05 -5.81 -0.25
CA ALA A 176 -13.38 -5.32 0.96
C ALA A 176 -12.60 -6.44 1.66
N ALA A 177 -13.19 -7.63 1.82
CA ALA A 177 -12.49 -8.76 2.44
C ALA A 177 -11.24 -9.16 1.65
N ALA A 178 -11.34 -9.29 0.32
CA ALA A 178 -10.20 -9.59 -0.55
C ALA A 178 -9.14 -8.49 -0.48
N TYR A 179 -9.55 -7.22 -0.42
CA TYR A 179 -8.66 -6.07 -0.27
C TYR A 179 -7.87 -6.10 1.05
N PHE A 180 -8.55 -6.24 2.19
CA PHE A 180 -7.92 -6.27 3.50
C PHE A 180 -7.06 -7.52 3.70
N LEU A 181 -7.49 -8.68 3.16
CA LEU A 181 -6.67 -9.89 3.17
C LEU A 181 -5.39 -9.69 2.34
N SER A 182 -5.51 -9.04 1.18
CA SER A 182 -4.37 -8.72 0.33
C SER A 182 -3.35 -7.83 1.04
N MET A 183 -3.83 -6.87 1.84
CA MET A 183 -3.00 -6.04 2.70
C MET A 183 -2.32 -6.85 3.82
N ALA A 184 -3.06 -7.70 4.53
CA ALA A 184 -2.53 -8.54 5.60
C ALA A 184 -1.40 -9.46 5.09
N VAL A 185 -1.60 -10.10 3.93
CA VAL A 185 -0.59 -10.95 3.28
C VAL A 185 0.72 -10.19 3.03
N MET A 186 0.63 -8.94 2.56
CA MET A 186 1.82 -8.12 2.29
C MET A 186 2.53 -7.61 3.55
N VAL A 187 1.81 -7.48 4.67
CA VAL A 187 2.37 -7.04 5.96
C VAL A 187 3.07 -8.19 6.69
N PHE A 188 2.44 -9.37 6.73
CA PHE A 188 2.95 -10.50 7.51
C PHE A 188 3.94 -11.39 6.75
N ASN A 189 4.05 -11.23 5.42
CA ASN A 189 5.09 -11.79 4.55
C ASN A 189 5.51 -13.25 4.89
N PHE A 190 4.56 -14.16 4.78
CA PHE A 190 4.76 -15.61 4.87
C PHE A 190 5.21 -16.23 3.54
#